data_AF-A0A7Y4TI51-F1
#
_entry.id   AF-A0A7Y4TI51-F1
#
_cell.length_a   1.000
_cell.length_b   1.000
_cell.length_c   1.000
_cell.angle_alpha   90.00
_cell.angle_beta   90.00
_cell.angle_gamma   90.00
#
_symmetry.space_group_name_H-M   'P 1'
#
loop_
_entity.id
_entity.type
_entity.pdbx_description
1 polymer ?
#
loop_
_entity_poly.entity_id
_entity_poly.type
_entity_poly.pdbx_seq_one_letter_code
_entity_poly.pdbx_strand_id
1 'polypeptide(L)'
;GTGSADLVEWRAAGGAVHRFRRLAVVGVATAPPAPAAADRATDFGPLVVDAGTAQTEGEPLPDGARAMPDGDGAGFLTAGAPGAESERWLGTAVHGLLRRFGLSPAMSAQELAGHLLADTRNLLEMGQVPEREALVERATDTYRRLCGRADVRALMARGQPWHEVPIAAPRDEGPPRRGSVDLLIQATDGTLVVVEFKTGRPRLDHTEQVEFYRAAVSSAFPGAPVEVHLIYDTPDAPP
;
A
#
# COMPACT_ATOMS: atom_id res chain seq x y z
N GLY A 1 21.23 16.28 -9.21
CA GLY A 1 22.19 15.58 -8.33
C GLY A 1 21.61 14.22 -8.01
N THR A 2 22.35 13.15 -8.24
CA THR A 2 21.93 11.78 -7.92
C THR A 2 21.89 11.63 -6.39
N GLY A 3 20.69 11.53 -5.81
CA GLY A 3 20.55 11.15 -4.41
C GLY A 3 21.13 9.75 -4.23
N SER A 4 22.16 9.62 -3.39
CA SER A 4 22.65 8.30 -2.94
C SER A 4 21.51 7.63 -2.18
N ALA A 5 20.99 6.52 -2.71
CA ALA A 5 20.07 5.68 -1.97
C ALA A 5 20.89 4.86 -0.96
N ASP A 6 20.87 5.26 0.30
CA ASP A 6 21.57 4.54 1.36
C ASP A 6 20.85 3.21 1.60
N LEU A 7 21.56 2.10 1.48
CA LEU A 7 21.02 0.79 1.80
C LEU A 7 21.05 0.61 3.33
N VAL A 8 19.87 0.51 3.94
CA VAL A 8 19.70 0.25 5.37
C VAL A 8 19.35 -1.22 5.57
N GLU A 9 20.09 -1.89 6.43
CA GLU A 9 19.78 -3.25 6.86
C GLU A 9 19.09 -3.22 8.22
N TRP A 10 17.96 -3.91 8.33
CA TRP A 10 17.31 -4.22 9.60
C TRP A 10 17.41 -5.73 9.83
N ARG A 11 17.79 -6.13 11.04
CA ARG A 11 17.83 -7.53 11.45
C ARG A 11 16.70 -7.79 12.43
N ALA A 12 15.77 -8.67 12.06
CA ALA A 12 14.70 -9.10 12.94
C ALA A 12 15.26 -9.99 14.07
N ALA A 13 14.56 -10.06 15.19
CA ALA A 13 14.92 -10.92 16.32
C ALA A 13 15.02 -12.41 15.94
N GLY A 14 14.30 -12.84 14.92
CA GLY A 14 14.38 -14.20 14.34
C GLY A 14 15.57 -14.42 13.39
N GLY A 15 16.50 -13.47 13.25
CA GLY A 15 17.70 -13.57 12.41
C GLY A 15 17.49 -13.20 10.94
N ALA A 16 16.26 -12.92 10.51
CA ALA A 16 15.97 -12.44 9.16
C ALA A 16 16.59 -11.04 8.92
N VAL A 17 17.19 -10.84 7.75
CA VAL A 17 17.78 -9.56 7.34
C VAL A 17 16.91 -8.93 6.27
N HIS A 18 16.34 -7.78 6.57
CA HIS A 18 15.56 -6.96 5.65
C HIS A 18 16.40 -5.80 5.16
N ARG A 19 16.33 -5.51 3.87
CA ARG A 19 17.09 -4.43 3.25
C ARG A 19 16.14 -3.40 2.68
N PHE A 20 16.34 -2.15 3.07
CA PHE A 20 15.55 -1.01 2.62
C PHE A 20 16.47 -0.02 1.93
N ARG A 21 15.99 0.61 0.86
CA ARG A 21 16.68 1.78 0.30
C ARG A 21 16.10 3.00 0.98
N ARG A 22 16.93 3.72 1.73
CA ARG A 22 16.57 5.01 2.32
C ARG A 22 16.89 6.09 1.31
N LEU A 23 15.85 6.79 0.88
CA LEU A 23 15.98 7.96 0.02
C LEU A 23 16.08 9.19 0.92
N ALA A 24 17.25 9.83 0.90
CA ALA A 24 17.45 11.09 1.60
C ALA A 24 16.77 12.21 0.80
N VAL A 25 15.79 12.87 1.39
CA VAL A 25 15.20 14.09 0.81
C VAL A 25 16.18 15.23 1.05
N VAL A 26 16.87 15.65 -0.01
CA VAL A 26 17.76 16.83 0.03
C VAL A 26 16.90 18.07 -0.17
N GLY A 27 16.85 18.96 0.83
CA GLY A 27 16.29 20.31 0.66
C GLY A 27 15.21 20.76 1.66
N VAL A 28 14.88 20.00 2.70
CA VAL A 28 14.05 20.53 3.79
C VAL A 28 14.92 21.40 4.68
N ALA A 29 14.83 22.73 4.51
CA ALA A 29 15.39 23.68 5.46
C ALA A 29 14.70 23.44 6.82
N THR A 30 15.44 22.91 7.78
CA THR A 30 14.98 22.80 9.16
C THR A 30 14.79 24.20 9.72
N ALA A 31 13.54 24.63 9.89
CA ALA A 31 13.24 25.82 10.66
C ALA A 31 13.74 25.64 12.10
N PRO A 32 14.31 26.68 12.74
CA PRO A 32 14.75 26.59 14.12
C PRO A 32 13.56 26.27 15.05
N PRO A 33 13.74 25.45 16.08
CA PRO A 33 12.67 25.04 16.98
C PRO A 33 12.11 26.24 17.74
N ALA A 34 10.78 26.35 17.79
CA ALA A 34 10.09 27.33 18.62
C ALA A 34 10.34 27.03 20.12
N PRO A 35 10.39 28.05 20.99
CA PRO A 35 10.61 27.85 22.42
C PRO A 35 9.45 27.04 23.06
N ALA A 36 9.83 26.09 23.91
CA ALA A 36 8.95 25.10 24.51
C ALA A 36 7.86 25.73 25.39
N ALA A 37 6.60 25.42 25.09
CA ALA A 37 5.49 25.54 26.02
C ALA A 37 5.40 24.27 26.87
N ALA A 38 5.28 24.44 28.18
CA ALA A 38 5.38 23.38 29.17
C ALA A 38 4.16 22.44 29.22
N ASP A 39 4.48 21.18 29.49
CA ASP A 39 3.72 20.14 30.18
C ASP A 39 2.50 19.49 29.48
N ARG A 40 2.82 18.60 28.54
CA ARG A 40 2.18 17.28 28.43
C ARG A 40 3.28 16.23 28.27
N ALA A 41 3.37 15.31 29.22
CA ALA A 41 4.26 14.15 29.13
C ALA A 41 3.98 13.39 27.82
N THR A 42 4.93 13.49 26.90
CA THR A 42 5.01 12.71 25.67
C THR A 42 6.24 11.85 25.83
N ASP A 43 6.11 10.53 25.65
CA ASP A 43 7.21 9.56 25.74
C ASP A 43 8.20 9.66 24.56
N PHE A 44 8.17 10.77 23.83
CA PHE A 44 9.02 11.05 22.68
C PHE A 44 9.60 12.46 22.83
N GLY A 45 10.70 12.56 23.57
CA GLY A 45 11.56 13.74 23.54
C GLY A 45 12.25 13.89 22.17
N PRO A 46 12.73 15.09 21.83
CA PRO A 46 13.46 15.32 20.58
C PRO A 46 14.75 14.50 20.54
N LEU A 47 14.95 13.79 19.43
CA LEU A 47 16.16 13.02 19.17
C LEU A 47 17.34 13.96 18.96
N VAL A 48 18.14 14.18 19.99
CA VAL A 48 19.46 14.82 19.84
C VAL A 48 20.40 13.75 19.28
N VAL A 49 20.71 13.86 17.99
CA VAL A 49 21.63 12.96 17.31
C VAL A 49 23.05 13.46 17.59
N ASP A 50 23.64 13.03 18.70
CA ASP A 50 25.09 13.12 18.85
C ASP A 50 25.75 12.06 17.95
N ALA A 51 26.75 12.48 17.19
CA ALA A 51 27.47 11.64 16.24
C ALA A 51 28.31 10.59 16.99
N GLY A 52 27.66 9.52 17.43
CA GLY A 52 28.28 8.40 18.12
C GLY A 52 27.28 7.28 18.25
N THR A 53 27.46 6.23 17.44
CA THR A 53 26.75 4.96 17.39
C THR A 53 25.99 4.59 18.66
N ALA A 54 24.65 4.61 18.60
CA ALA A 54 23.79 3.92 19.56
C ALA A 54 22.80 3.05 18.79
N GLN A 55 22.98 1.73 18.90
CA GLN A 55 21.97 0.76 18.50
C GLN A 55 20.78 0.89 19.46
N THR A 56 19.58 0.96 18.91
CA THR A 56 18.34 0.83 19.69
C THR A 56 17.84 -0.59 19.50
N GLU A 57 17.85 -1.37 20.58
CA GLU A 57 17.17 -2.66 20.65
C GLU A 57 15.66 -2.39 20.73
N GLY A 58 14.92 -2.79 19.70
CA GLY A 58 13.46 -2.85 19.75
C GLY A 58 13.04 -4.25 20.20
N GLU A 59 12.16 -4.33 21.19
CA GLU A 59 11.58 -5.62 21.56
C GLU A 59 10.82 -6.24 20.38
N PRO A 60 10.91 -7.56 20.19
CA PRO A 60 10.12 -8.24 19.17
C PRO A 60 8.64 -8.12 19.52
N LEU A 61 7.86 -7.54 18.60
CA LEU A 61 6.41 -7.65 18.63
C LEU A 61 6.03 -9.13 18.70
N PRO A 62 5.12 -9.54 19.61
CA PRO A 62 4.66 -10.92 19.66
C PRO A 62 4.07 -11.32 18.31
N ASP A 63 4.43 -12.53 17.89
CA ASP A 63 3.98 -13.19 16.68
C ASP A 63 2.44 -13.27 16.72
N GLY A 64 1.78 -12.34 16.04
CA GLY A 64 0.35 -12.06 16.25
C GLY A 64 -0.07 -10.60 16.07
N ALA A 65 0.86 -9.68 15.81
CA ALA A 65 0.54 -8.30 15.43
C ALA A 65 -0.12 -8.26 14.04
N ARG A 66 -1.44 -8.50 14.07
CA ARG A 66 -2.43 -8.11 13.07
C ARG A 66 -2.11 -6.71 12.54
N ALA A 67 -2.41 -6.50 11.27
CA ALA A 67 -2.56 -5.17 10.70
C ALA A 67 -3.52 -4.37 11.59
N MET A 68 -2.96 -3.57 12.48
CA MET A 68 -3.70 -2.53 13.18
C MET A 68 -4.06 -1.48 12.12
N PRO A 69 -5.33 -1.07 12.05
CA PRO A 69 -5.79 -0.08 11.10
C PRO A 69 -5.46 1.31 11.66
N ASP A 70 -4.22 1.75 11.51
CA ASP A 70 -3.92 3.17 11.71
C ASP A 70 -4.30 3.93 10.45
N GLY A 71 -5.31 4.78 10.65
CA GLY A 71 -6.16 5.39 9.64
C GLY A 71 -5.49 6.49 8.80
N ASP A 72 -6.06 6.59 7.60
CA ASP A 72 -6.08 7.69 6.60
C ASP A 72 -5.92 7.19 5.15
N GLY A 73 -5.91 5.87 4.95
CA GLY A 73 -5.86 5.23 3.62
C GLY A 73 -7.03 4.30 3.28
N ALA A 74 -8.04 4.17 4.14
CA ALA A 74 -9.28 3.45 3.84
C ALA A 74 -10.47 4.25 4.37
N GLY A 75 -11.54 4.30 3.58
CA GLY A 75 -12.66 5.22 3.73
C GLY A 75 -13.15 5.46 5.15
N PHE A 76 -13.53 6.71 5.38
CA PHE A 76 -14.31 7.19 6.53
C PHE A 76 -15.21 6.09 7.10
N LEU A 77 -15.04 5.81 8.39
CA LEU A 77 -15.91 4.95 9.19
C LEU A 77 -17.29 5.63 9.34
N THR A 78 -18.11 5.56 8.30
CA THR A 78 -19.56 5.71 8.41
C THR A 78 -20.17 4.33 8.26
N ALA A 79 -21.10 3.97 9.15
CA ALA A 79 -21.88 2.75 9.03
C ALA A 79 -22.53 2.71 7.64
N GLY A 80 -21.95 1.92 6.74
CA GLY A 80 -22.34 1.86 5.35
C GLY A 80 -23.66 1.12 5.17
N ALA A 81 -24.39 1.46 4.10
CA ALA A 81 -25.51 0.63 3.64
C ALA A 81 -25.04 -0.83 3.43
N PRO A 82 -25.92 -1.84 3.52
CA PRO A 82 -25.57 -3.26 3.44
C PRO A 82 -24.69 -3.67 2.24
N GLY A 83 -24.77 -2.95 1.12
CA GLY A 83 -23.92 -3.19 -0.05
C GLY A 83 -22.46 -2.71 0.09
N ALA A 84 -22.21 -1.67 0.89
CA ALA A 84 -20.87 -1.08 1.06
C ALA A 84 -19.92 -2.03 1.80
N GLU A 85 -20.44 -2.84 2.72
CA GLU A 85 -19.64 -3.83 3.45
C GLU A 85 -19.23 -4.99 2.52
N SER A 86 -20.16 -5.50 1.70
CA SER A 86 -19.86 -6.53 0.68
C SER A 86 -18.82 -6.04 -0.33
N GLU A 87 -18.92 -4.80 -0.80
CA GLU A 87 -17.92 -4.20 -1.70
C GLU A 87 -16.54 -4.05 -1.05
N ARG A 88 -16.49 -3.68 0.24
CA ARG A 88 -15.25 -3.61 1.00
C ARG A 88 -14.58 -4.99 1.13
N TRP A 89 -15.36 -6.02 1.46
CA TRP A 89 -14.86 -7.39 1.55
C TRP A 89 -14.35 -7.89 0.19
N LEU A 90 -15.05 -7.58 -0.89
CA LEU A 90 -14.62 -7.89 -2.25
C LEU A 90 -13.27 -7.24 -2.57
N GLY A 91 -13.12 -5.95 -2.28
CA GLY A 91 -11.84 -5.24 -2.49
C GLY A 91 -10.70 -5.86 -1.71
N THR A 92 -10.91 -6.14 -0.42
CA THR A 92 -9.89 -6.80 0.43
C THR A 92 -9.50 -8.18 -0.10
N ALA A 93 -10.46 -9.00 -0.54
CA ALA A 93 -10.18 -10.32 -1.10
C ALA A 93 -9.38 -10.23 -2.40
N VAL A 94 -9.74 -9.32 -3.31
CA VAL A 94 -9.05 -9.12 -4.59
C VAL A 94 -7.64 -8.59 -4.39
N HIS A 95 -7.45 -7.59 -3.52
CA HIS A 95 -6.13 -7.08 -3.16
C HIS A 95 -5.27 -8.17 -2.50
N GLY A 96 -5.86 -9.02 -1.65
CA GLY A 96 -5.17 -10.20 -1.10
C GLY A 96 -4.62 -11.13 -2.18
N LEU A 97 -5.41 -11.42 -3.23
CA LEU A 97 -4.95 -12.21 -4.37
C LEU A 97 -3.85 -11.51 -5.16
N LEU A 98 -4.01 -10.21 -5.45
CA LEU A 98 -3.00 -9.41 -6.17
C LEU A 98 -1.68 -9.37 -5.39
N ARG A 99 -1.72 -9.16 -4.08
CA ARG A 99 -0.55 -9.18 -3.22
C ARG A 99 0.18 -10.52 -3.26
N ARG A 100 -0.59 -11.62 -3.23
CA ARG A 100 -0.04 -12.98 -3.10
C ARG A 100 0.47 -13.55 -4.42
N PHE A 101 -0.26 -13.30 -5.50
CA PHE A 101 -0.02 -13.94 -6.79
C PHE A 101 0.37 -12.97 -7.90
N GLY A 102 0.39 -11.67 -7.61
CA GLY A 102 0.56 -10.63 -8.62
C GLY A 102 -0.57 -10.65 -9.64
N LEU A 103 -0.27 -10.17 -10.86
CA LEU A 103 -1.15 -10.29 -12.03
C LEU A 103 -0.79 -11.53 -12.85
N SER A 104 -1.13 -12.71 -12.32
CA SER A 104 -0.83 -14.00 -12.95
C SER A 104 -2.10 -14.68 -13.48
N PRO A 105 -2.28 -14.81 -14.81
CA PRO A 105 -3.47 -15.44 -15.38
C PRO A 105 -3.45 -16.98 -15.31
N ALA A 106 -2.37 -17.59 -14.82
CA ALA A 106 -2.15 -19.04 -14.91
C ALA A 106 -2.96 -19.87 -13.91
N MET A 107 -3.53 -19.25 -12.88
CA MET A 107 -4.27 -19.97 -11.84
C MET A 107 -5.71 -20.27 -12.26
N SER A 108 -6.16 -21.49 -12.01
CA SER A 108 -7.55 -21.87 -12.18
C SER A 108 -8.44 -21.20 -11.13
N ALA A 109 -9.73 -21.03 -11.44
CA ALA A 109 -10.70 -20.49 -10.48
C ALA A 109 -10.78 -21.34 -9.19
N GLN A 110 -10.62 -22.65 -9.32
CA GLN A 110 -10.66 -23.56 -8.17
C GLN A 110 -9.47 -23.35 -7.23
N GLU A 111 -8.26 -23.12 -7.77
CA GLU A 111 -7.08 -22.82 -6.96
C GLU A 111 -7.24 -21.48 -6.22
N LEU A 112 -7.68 -20.43 -6.95
CA LEU A 112 -7.94 -19.11 -6.36
C LEU A 112 -9.00 -19.17 -5.26
N ALA A 113 -10.11 -19.87 -5.49
CA ALA A 113 -11.16 -20.07 -4.51
C ALA A 113 -10.63 -20.82 -3.28
N GLY A 114 -9.80 -21.85 -3.47
CA GLY A 114 -9.16 -22.58 -2.37
C GLY A 114 -8.29 -21.68 -1.50
N HIS A 115 -7.51 -20.79 -2.11
CA HIS A 115 -6.70 -19.80 -1.39
C HIS A 115 -7.56 -18.79 -0.63
N LEU A 116 -8.58 -18.23 -1.28
CA LEU A 116 -9.51 -17.31 -0.62
C LEU A 116 -10.25 -17.98 0.53
N LEU A 117 -10.66 -19.24 0.40
CA LEU A 117 -11.29 -19.99 1.49
C LEU A 117 -10.32 -20.23 2.65
N ALA A 118 -9.05 -20.53 2.37
CA ALA A 118 -8.04 -20.65 3.41
C ALA A 118 -7.80 -19.32 4.13
N ASP A 119 -7.65 -18.22 3.39
CA ASP A 119 -7.37 -16.90 3.94
C ASP A 119 -8.59 -16.28 4.64
N THR A 120 -9.81 -16.49 4.11
CA THR A 120 -11.07 -16.05 4.74
C THR A 120 -11.39 -16.80 6.03
N ARG A 121 -10.79 -17.96 6.28
CA ARG A 121 -10.93 -18.63 7.58
C ARG A 121 -10.40 -17.73 8.71
N ASN A 122 -9.36 -16.94 8.45
CA ASN A 122 -8.85 -15.93 9.38
C ASN A 122 -9.73 -14.66 9.44
N LEU A 123 -10.47 -14.35 8.36
CA LEU A 123 -11.43 -13.25 8.33
C LEU A 123 -12.73 -13.59 9.10
N LEU A 124 -13.15 -14.86 9.09
CA LEU A 124 -14.36 -15.34 9.75
C LEU A 124 -14.27 -15.38 11.28
N GLU A 125 -13.06 -15.39 11.85
CA GLU A 125 -12.86 -15.19 13.29
C GLU A 125 -13.28 -13.77 13.74
N MET A 126 -13.50 -12.84 12.80
CA MET A 126 -13.89 -11.45 13.07
C MET A 126 -15.39 -11.16 12.86
N GLY A 127 -16.20 -12.17 12.51
CA GLY A 127 -17.64 -12.02 12.28
C GLY A 127 -18.11 -12.81 11.06
N GLN A 128 -19.36 -13.29 11.06
CA GLN A 128 -19.92 -14.02 9.95
C GLN A 128 -19.99 -13.12 8.71
N VAL A 129 -19.10 -13.33 7.74
CA VAL A 129 -19.25 -12.76 6.39
C VAL A 129 -20.47 -13.44 5.76
N PRO A 130 -21.60 -12.73 5.57
CA PRO A 130 -22.75 -13.32 4.88
C PRO A 130 -22.33 -13.68 3.45
N GLU A 131 -22.81 -14.81 2.95
CA GLU A 131 -22.60 -15.22 1.54
C GLU A 131 -21.12 -15.42 1.16
N ARG A 132 -20.33 -16.02 2.05
CA ARG A 132 -18.90 -16.30 1.85
C ARG A 132 -18.59 -16.92 0.49
N GLU A 133 -19.34 -17.94 0.09
CA GLU A 133 -19.14 -18.64 -1.18
C GLU A 133 -19.34 -17.69 -2.37
N ALA A 134 -20.35 -16.83 -2.31
CA ALA A 134 -20.62 -15.82 -3.35
C ALA A 134 -19.53 -14.74 -3.37
N LEU A 135 -19.00 -14.33 -2.20
CA LEU A 135 -17.86 -13.42 -2.13
C LEU A 135 -16.62 -14.03 -2.78
N VAL A 136 -16.32 -15.30 -2.50
CA VAL A 136 -15.16 -16.01 -3.07
C VAL A 136 -15.28 -16.13 -4.59
N GLU A 137 -16.46 -16.49 -5.09
CA GLU A 137 -16.75 -16.54 -6.53
C GLU A 137 -16.54 -15.16 -7.18
N ARG A 138 -17.16 -14.11 -6.62
CA ARG A 138 -17.04 -12.74 -7.12
C ARG A 138 -15.59 -12.24 -7.10
N ALA A 139 -14.84 -12.48 -6.03
CA ALA A 139 -13.44 -12.07 -5.92
C ALA A 139 -12.56 -12.81 -6.92
N THR A 140 -12.79 -14.12 -7.11
CA THR A 140 -12.08 -14.94 -8.09
C THR A 140 -12.33 -14.41 -9.50
N ASP A 141 -13.59 -14.13 -9.85
CA ASP A 141 -13.94 -13.61 -11.16
C ASP A 141 -13.40 -12.20 -11.39
N THR A 142 -13.50 -11.30 -10.41
CA THR A 142 -12.92 -9.95 -10.48
C THR A 142 -11.40 -10.02 -10.69
N TYR A 143 -10.69 -10.83 -9.91
CA TYR A 143 -9.24 -11.01 -10.07
C TYR A 143 -8.88 -11.52 -11.47
N ARG A 144 -9.58 -12.55 -11.96
CA ARG A 144 -9.35 -13.12 -13.30
C ARG A 144 -9.65 -12.12 -14.40
N ARG A 145 -10.73 -11.33 -14.28
CA ARG A 145 -11.03 -10.25 -15.21
C ARG A 145 -9.89 -9.24 -15.25
N LEU A 146 -9.43 -8.73 -14.10
CA LEU A 146 -8.31 -7.79 -14.01
C LEU A 146 -7.04 -8.36 -14.68
N CYS A 147 -6.66 -9.61 -14.38
CA CYS A 147 -5.52 -10.27 -15.00
C CYS A 147 -5.67 -10.47 -16.52
N GLY A 148 -6.91 -10.63 -17.00
CA GLY A 148 -7.24 -10.83 -18.40
C GLY A 148 -7.29 -9.54 -19.23
N ARG A 149 -7.36 -8.36 -18.59
CA ARG A 149 -7.49 -7.08 -19.30
C ARG A 149 -6.24 -6.75 -20.12
N ALA A 150 -6.45 -6.31 -21.36
CA ALA A 150 -5.36 -6.00 -22.28
C ALA A 150 -4.53 -4.79 -21.85
N ASP A 151 -5.17 -3.75 -21.29
CA ASP A 151 -4.49 -2.55 -20.78
C ASP A 151 -3.59 -2.86 -19.59
N VAL A 152 -4.08 -3.65 -18.61
CA VAL A 152 -3.29 -4.13 -17.47
C VAL A 152 -2.08 -4.95 -17.94
N ARG A 153 -2.29 -5.88 -18.89
CA ARG A 153 -1.19 -6.67 -19.46
C ARG A 153 -0.17 -5.82 -20.21
N ALA A 154 -0.62 -4.79 -20.91
CA ALA A 154 0.26 -3.84 -21.59
C ALA A 154 1.13 -3.07 -20.59
N LEU A 155 0.56 -2.62 -19.47
CA LEU A 155 1.31 -1.97 -18.39
C LEU A 155 2.37 -2.93 -17.80
N MET A 156 1.98 -4.17 -17.49
CA MET A 156 2.91 -5.18 -16.95
C MET A 156 4.07 -5.51 -17.89
N ALA A 157 3.87 -5.40 -19.20
CA ALA A 157 4.92 -5.63 -20.19
C ALA A 157 5.96 -4.49 -20.26
N ARG A 158 5.71 -3.32 -19.64
CA ARG A 158 6.61 -2.16 -19.71
C ARG A 158 7.90 -2.34 -18.90
N GLY A 159 7.91 -3.21 -17.90
CA GLY A 159 9.09 -3.40 -17.07
C GLY A 159 8.85 -4.22 -15.81
N GLN A 160 9.60 -3.91 -14.75
CA GLN A 160 9.59 -4.70 -13.51
C GLN A 160 8.43 -4.25 -12.60
N PRO A 161 7.47 -5.13 -12.29
CA PRO A 161 6.41 -4.85 -11.32
C PRO A 161 6.86 -5.07 -9.88
N TRP A 162 6.34 -4.24 -8.98
CA TRP A 162 6.34 -4.44 -7.53
C TRP A 162 4.93 -4.21 -6.99
N HIS A 163 4.43 -5.16 -6.21
CA HIS A 163 3.08 -5.13 -5.66
C HIS A 163 3.10 -4.63 -4.22
N GLU A 164 2.04 -3.93 -3.81
CA GLU A 164 1.82 -3.46 -2.44
C GLU A 164 3.02 -2.66 -1.91
N VAL A 165 3.45 -1.65 -2.67
CA VAL A 165 4.64 -0.86 -2.34
C VAL A 165 4.27 0.16 -1.26
N PRO A 166 4.81 0.03 -0.03
CA PRO A 166 4.54 0.97 1.03
C PRO A 166 5.16 2.32 0.69
N ILE A 167 4.40 3.39 0.91
CA ILE A 167 4.84 4.77 0.70
C ILE A 167 4.49 5.63 1.90
N ALA A 168 5.31 6.66 2.11
CA ALA A 168 5.05 7.71 3.07
C ALA A 168 5.43 9.05 2.46
N ALA A 169 4.60 10.07 2.66
CA ALA A 169 4.94 11.44 2.30
C ALA A 169 4.79 12.36 3.51
N PRO A 170 5.64 13.38 3.65
CA PRO A 170 5.48 14.38 4.70
C PRO A 170 4.13 15.11 4.56
N ARG A 171 3.59 15.55 5.70
CA ARG A 171 2.47 16.49 5.79
C ARG A 171 2.99 17.80 6.39
N ASP A 172 2.35 18.91 6.06
CA ASP A 172 2.71 20.23 6.61
C ASP A 172 2.56 20.26 8.14
N GLU A 173 1.53 19.58 8.65
CA GLU A 173 1.28 19.41 10.08
C GLU A 173 0.98 17.95 10.40
N GLY A 174 1.54 17.45 11.52
CA GLY A 174 1.30 16.11 12.03
C GLY A 174 2.19 15.01 11.42
N PRO A 175 1.86 13.73 11.70
CA PRO A 175 2.65 12.60 11.21
C PRO A 175 2.57 12.48 9.68
N PRO A 176 3.59 11.86 9.03
CA PRO A 176 3.57 11.65 7.59
C PRO A 176 2.36 10.82 7.16
N ARG A 177 1.76 11.18 6.02
CA ARG A 177 0.70 10.36 5.41
C ARG A 177 1.32 9.08 4.87
N ARG A 178 0.73 7.93 5.23
CA ARG A 178 1.19 6.61 4.77
C ARG A 178 0.15 5.98 3.84
N GLY A 179 0.61 5.09 2.98
CA GLY A 179 -0.23 4.29 2.10
C GLY A 179 0.52 3.09 1.52
N SER A 180 -0.19 2.28 0.74
CA SER A 180 0.37 1.21 -0.09
C SER A 180 -0.09 1.48 -1.52
N VAL A 181 0.84 1.46 -2.47
CA VAL A 181 0.51 1.47 -3.90
C VAL A 181 0.28 0.02 -4.32
N ASP A 182 -0.90 -0.30 -4.85
CA ASP A 182 -1.24 -1.67 -5.27
C ASP A 182 -0.18 -2.26 -6.23
N LEU A 183 0.27 -1.46 -7.20
CA LEU A 183 1.28 -1.85 -8.17
C LEU A 183 2.13 -0.64 -8.62
N LEU A 184 3.44 -0.76 -8.48
CA LEU A 184 4.43 0.14 -9.05
C LEU A 184 5.24 -0.61 -10.11
N ILE A 185 5.37 -0.05 -11.31
CA ILE A 185 6.17 -0.63 -12.39
C ILE A 185 7.32 0.33 -12.71
N GLN A 186 8.56 -0.16 -12.66
CA GLN A 186 9.67 0.54 -13.27
C GLN A 186 9.79 0.09 -14.72
N ALA A 187 9.39 0.98 -15.63
CA ALA A 187 9.50 0.76 -17.05
C ALA A 187 10.98 0.78 -17.49
N THR A 188 11.27 0.14 -18.64
CA THR A 188 12.63 0.05 -19.17
C THR A 188 13.24 1.40 -19.57
N ASP A 189 12.41 2.42 -19.82
CA ASP A 189 12.82 3.79 -20.11
C ASP A 189 13.10 4.64 -18.85
N GLY A 190 12.91 4.06 -17.66
CA GLY A 190 13.09 4.74 -16.37
C GLY A 190 11.84 5.43 -15.83
N THR A 191 10.73 5.42 -16.58
CA THR A 191 9.43 5.89 -16.09
C THR A 191 8.93 4.99 -14.95
N LEU A 192 8.38 5.61 -13.91
CA LEU A 192 7.66 4.90 -12.85
C LEU A 192 6.16 4.99 -13.12
N VAL A 193 5.50 3.83 -13.15
CA VAL A 193 4.07 3.73 -13.41
C VAL A 193 3.37 3.26 -12.14
N VAL A 194 2.57 4.14 -11.55
CA VAL A 194 1.72 3.86 -10.38
C VAL A 194 0.38 3.35 -10.89
N VAL A 195 -0.06 2.18 -10.41
CA VAL A 195 -1.33 1.59 -10.77
C VAL A 195 -2.12 1.29 -9.49
N GLU A 196 -3.35 1.80 -9.43
CA GLU A 196 -4.29 1.56 -8.35
C GLU A 196 -5.51 0.79 -8.89
N PHE A 197 -5.89 -0.31 -8.23
CA PHE A 197 -7.04 -1.12 -8.61
C PHE A 197 -8.24 -0.82 -7.71
N LYS A 198 -9.41 -0.67 -8.32
CA LYS A 198 -10.69 -0.48 -7.62
C LYS A 198 -11.71 -1.51 -8.10
N THR A 199 -12.38 -2.14 -7.14
CA THR A 199 -13.39 -3.19 -7.37
C THR A 199 -14.84 -2.69 -7.25
N GLY A 200 -15.01 -1.36 -7.16
CA GLY A 200 -16.30 -0.70 -6.96
C GLY A 200 -16.48 0.49 -7.90
N ARG A 201 -17.51 1.30 -7.63
CA ARG A 201 -17.81 2.48 -8.46
C ARG A 201 -16.72 3.55 -8.33
N PRO A 202 -16.48 4.34 -9.40
CA PRO A 202 -15.63 5.52 -9.30
C PRO A 202 -16.09 6.51 -8.24
N ARG A 203 -15.13 7.07 -7.50
CA ARG A 203 -15.34 8.02 -6.42
C ARG A 203 -14.25 9.10 -6.47
N LEU A 204 -14.57 10.30 -5.99
CA LEU A 204 -13.64 11.43 -5.99
C LEU A 204 -12.41 11.16 -5.11
N ASP A 205 -12.61 10.48 -3.97
CA ASP A 205 -11.55 10.08 -3.05
C ASP A 205 -10.49 9.18 -3.72
N HIS A 206 -10.85 8.40 -4.74
CA HIS A 206 -9.88 7.61 -5.51
C HIS A 206 -8.91 8.49 -6.29
N THR A 207 -9.37 9.63 -6.82
CA THR A 207 -8.52 10.56 -7.58
C THR A 207 -7.54 11.25 -6.64
N GLU A 208 -8.01 11.69 -5.47
CA GLU A 208 -7.16 12.29 -4.43
C GLU A 208 -6.10 11.30 -3.91
N GLN A 209 -6.47 10.02 -3.78
CA GLN A 209 -5.56 8.96 -3.37
C GLN A 209 -4.43 8.76 -4.39
N VAL A 210 -4.74 8.66 -5.68
CA VAL A 210 -3.71 8.43 -6.70
C VAL A 210 -2.83 9.66 -6.94
N GLU A 211 -3.34 10.87 -6.75
CA GLU A 211 -2.52 12.09 -6.77
C GLU A 211 -1.59 12.17 -5.57
N PHE A 212 -2.02 11.71 -4.39
CA PHE A 212 -1.12 11.52 -3.26
C PHE A 212 -0.01 10.51 -3.59
N TYR A 213 -0.34 9.39 -4.26
CA TYR A 213 0.65 8.39 -4.67
C TYR A 213 1.64 8.93 -5.69
N ARG A 214 1.16 9.69 -6.68
CA ARG A 214 1.99 10.40 -7.64
C ARG A 214 3.01 11.28 -6.94
N ALA A 215 2.55 12.12 -6.01
CA ALA A 215 3.41 13.06 -5.29
C ALA A 215 4.44 12.34 -4.42
N ALA A 216 4.02 11.29 -3.70
CA ALA A 216 4.92 10.48 -2.87
C ALA A 216 6.02 9.80 -3.71
N VAL A 217 5.65 9.16 -4.83
CA VAL A 217 6.60 8.48 -5.72
C VAL A 217 7.52 9.49 -6.42
N SER A 218 6.99 10.62 -6.88
CA SER A 218 7.80 11.67 -7.51
C SER A 218 8.84 12.26 -6.54
N SER A 219 8.46 12.44 -5.29
CA SER A 219 9.36 12.91 -4.22
C SER A 219 10.45 11.87 -3.90
N ALA A 220 10.07 10.58 -3.87
CA ALA A 220 10.99 9.48 -3.62
C ALA A 220 11.99 9.26 -4.77
N PHE A 221 11.61 9.53 -6.02
CA PHE A 221 12.44 9.31 -7.20
C PHE A 221 12.63 10.59 -8.03
N PRO A 222 13.40 11.58 -7.52
CA PRO A 222 13.61 12.83 -8.22
C PRO A 222 14.20 12.62 -9.62
N GLY A 223 13.53 13.16 -10.64
CA GLY A 223 13.96 13.09 -12.03
C GLY A 223 13.45 11.89 -12.83
N ALA A 224 12.79 10.92 -12.19
CA ALA A 224 12.02 9.89 -12.90
C ALA A 224 10.63 10.43 -13.25
N PRO A 225 10.16 10.32 -14.52
CA PRO A 225 8.78 10.60 -14.86
C PRO A 225 7.85 9.64 -14.10
N VAL A 226 6.71 10.16 -13.62
CA VAL A 226 5.70 9.34 -12.92
C VAL A 226 4.38 9.39 -13.68
N GLU A 227 3.93 8.23 -14.14
CA GLU A 227 2.61 8.01 -14.71
C GLU A 227 1.69 7.35 -13.68
N VAL A 228 0.39 7.59 -13.79
CA VAL A 228 -0.60 7.06 -12.85
C VAL A 228 -1.79 6.50 -13.61
N HIS A 229 -2.21 5.30 -13.25
CA HIS A 229 -3.38 4.63 -13.80
C HIS A 229 -4.30 4.19 -12.67
N LEU A 230 -5.56 4.64 -12.75
CA LEU A 230 -6.63 4.19 -11.87
C LEU A 230 -7.49 3.19 -12.66
N ILE A 231 -7.47 1.92 -12.26
CA ILE A 231 -8.10 0.83 -13.00
C ILE A 231 -9.28 0.29 -12.20
N TYR A 232 -10.47 0.42 -12.77
CA TYR A 232 -11.69 -0.18 -12.23
C TYR A 232 -11.90 -1.58 -12.80
N ASP A 233 -12.40 -2.54 -12.02
CA ASP A 233 -12.70 -3.88 -12.52
C ASP A 233 -13.92 -3.96 -13.44
N THR A 234 -14.70 -2.87 -13.52
CA THR A 234 -15.88 -2.75 -14.38
C THR A 234 -15.54 -2.05 -15.70
N PRO A 235 -15.99 -2.59 -16.85
CA PRO A 235 -15.67 -2.04 -18.18
C PRO A 235 -16.35 -0.69 -18.48
N ASP A 236 -17.37 -0.28 -17.72
CA ASP A 236 -18.16 0.94 -17.96
C ASP A 236 -17.78 2.13 -17.06
N ALA A 237 -16.66 2.06 -16.34
CA ALA A 237 -16.18 3.23 -15.60
C ALA A 237 -15.72 4.33 -16.59
N PRO A 238 -16.22 5.58 -16.50
CA PRO A 238 -15.71 6.66 -17.33
C PRO A 238 -14.19 6.84 -17.10
N PRO A 239 -13.45 7.22 -18.15
CA PRO A 239 -12.00 7.42 -18.08
C PRO A 239 -11.59 8.51 -17.09
#